data_AF-A0A3D1XZ82-F1
#
_entry.id   AF-A0A3D1XZ82-F1
#
_cell.length_a   1.000
_cell.length_b   1.000
_cell.length_c   1.000
_cell.angle_alpha   90.00
_cell.angle_beta   90.00
_cell.angle_gamma   90.00
#
_symmetry.space_group_name_H-M   'P 1'
#
loop_
_entity.id
_entity.type
_entity.pdbx_description
1 polymer ?
#
loop_
_entity_poly.entity_id
_entity_poly.type
_entity_poly.pdbx_seq_one_letter_code
_entity_poly.pdbx_strand_id
1 'polypeptide(L)'
;MNFLQKNYYYVIAILLVVGVTIGGLYLIQNLRKANGSLVKEIEEKRAELREYELQPEKAPTVGLLTELSREKNALESEYQTLEEKFQAYADFNLPKGEKFPSLYFKEILYVTLDNLVEKTEKKGVKIPSSIGFSETGLPPNDQIPDLLLQLDVVKKLLDVIIESKISTVNSLAPGSPASVAFYKEIPMDLTISDKNFNIAKFLEELGKSSSIFILDALTLTKKGDILEAKLKIKAMVREK
;
A
#
# COMPACT_ATOMS: atom_id res chain seq x y z
N MET A 1 -25.22 -42.00 -15.57
CA MET A 1 -25.00 -40.61 -16.01
C MET A 1 -26.10 -39.74 -15.40
N ASN A 2 -25.77 -38.87 -14.42
CA ASN A 2 -26.56 -37.68 -13.98
C ASN A 2 -26.15 -37.10 -12.60
N PHE A 3 -25.02 -37.50 -12.01
CA PHE A 3 -24.49 -36.82 -10.81
C PHE A 3 -23.71 -35.54 -11.15
N LEU A 4 -22.97 -35.54 -12.27
CA LEU A 4 -22.14 -34.42 -12.72
C LEU A 4 -22.96 -33.21 -13.22
N GLN A 5 -24.15 -33.41 -13.78
CA GLN A 5 -25.00 -32.29 -14.24
C GLN A 5 -25.74 -31.58 -13.10
N LYS A 6 -26.13 -32.31 -12.03
CA LYS A 6 -26.91 -31.74 -10.93
C LYS A 6 -26.06 -31.00 -9.90
N ASN A 7 -24.80 -31.41 -9.74
CA ASN A 7 -23.87 -30.86 -8.73
C ASN A 7 -22.64 -30.16 -9.35
N TYR A 8 -22.72 -29.74 -10.61
CA TYR A 8 -21.57 -29.18 -11.35
C TYR A 8 -20.96 -27.94 -10.67
N TYR A 9 -21.78 -27.11 -10.03
CA TYR A 9 -21.33 -25.94 -9.26
C TYR A 9 -20.40 -26.32 -8.10
N TYR A 10 -20.70 -27.41 -7.37
CA TYR A 10 -19.84 -27.90 -6.28
C TYR A 10 -18.52 -28.48 -6.80
N VAL A 11 -18.55 -29.16 -7.95
CA VAL A 11 -17.34 -29.71 -8.58
C VAL A 11 -16.41 -28.58 -9.06
N ILE A 12 -16.95 -27.51 -9.64
CA ILE A 12 -16.17 -26.33 -10.04
C ILE A 12 -15.63 -25.58 -8.82
N ALA A 13 -16.43 -25.41 -7.76
CA ALA A 13 -15.97 -24.76 -6.53
C ALA A 13 -14.80 -25.52 -5.89
N ILE A 14 -14.86 -26.86 -5.85
CA ILE A 14 -13.78 -27.71 -5.33
C ILE A 14 -12.52 -27.58 -6.23
N LEU A 15 -12.67 -27.62 -7.56
CA LEU A 15 -11.54 -27.45 -8.48
C LEU A 15 -10.88 -26.07 -8.36
N LEU A 16 -11.66 -25.01 -8.12
CA LEU A 16 -11.13 -23.67 -7.86
C LEU A 16 -10.36 -23.61 -6.55
N VAL A 17 -10.91 -24.17 -5.47
CA VAL A 17 -10.23 -24.21 -4.16
C VAL A 17 -8.93 -25.01 -4.23
N VAL A 18 -8.95 -26.16 -4.92
CA VAL A 18 -7.76 -26.99 -5.15
C VAL A 18 -6.75 -26.27 -6.05
N GLY A 19 -7.21 -25.57 -7.09
CA GLY A 19 -6.34 -24.76 -7.96
C GLY A 19 -5.64 -23.62 -7.21
N VAL A 20 -6.37 -22.90 -6.36
CA VAL A 20 -5.82 -21.80 -5.53
C VAL A 20 -4.84 -22.34 -4.49
N THR A 21 -5.14 -23.48 -3.86
CA THR A 21 -4.21 -24.08 -2.87
C THR A 21 -2.94 -24.62 -3.53
N ILE A 22 -3.04 -25.31 -4.67
CA ILE A 22 -1.86 -25.80 -5.41
C ILE A 22 -1.04 -24.62 -5.94
N GLY A 23 -1.69 -23.59 -6.50
CA GLY A 23 -1.01 -22.38 -6.98
C GLY A 23 -0.32 -21.60 -5.86
N GLY A 24 -0.99 -21.46 -4.71
CA GLY A 24 -0.41 -20.84 -3.51
C GLY A 24 0.79 -21.60 -2.96
N LEU A 25 0.71 -22.93 -2.88
CA LEU A 25 1.83 -23.77 -2.46
C LEU A 25 3.02 -23.68 -3.43
N TYR A 26 2.77 -23.62 -4.74
CA TYR A 26 3.81 -23.45 -5.75
C TYR A 26 4.55 -22.10 -5.61
N LEU A 27 3.81 -21.00 -5.42
CA LEU A 27 4.39 -19.67 -5.20
C LEU A 27 5.24 -19.63 -3.92
N ILE A 28 4.73 -20.18 -2.81
CA ILE A 28 5.46 -20.24 -1.53
C ILE A 28 6.75 -21.06 -1.67
N GLN A 29 6.71 -22.19 -2.38
CA GLN A 29 7.90 -22.99 -2.62
C GLN A 29 8.92 -22.28 -3.51
N ASN A 30 8.46 -21.57 -4.54
CA ASN A 30 9.36 -20.83 -5.43
C ASN A 30 10.05 -19.67 -4.69
N LEU A 31 9.30 -18.93 -3.86
CA LEU A 31 9.84 -17.86 -3.02
C LEU A 31 10.81 -18.39 -1.96
N ARG A 32 10.50 -19.53 -1.32
CA ARG A 32 11.43 -20.18 -0.37
C ARG A 32 12.70 -20.68 -1.05
N LYS A 33 12.61 -21.20 -2.28
CA LYS A 33 13.78 -21.62 -3.05
C LYS A 33 14.65 -20.42 -3.43
N ALA A 34 14.03 -19.33 -3.90
CA ALA A 34 14.74 -18.09 -4.24
C ALA A 34 15.42 -17.45 -3.02
N ASN A 35 14.72 -17.37 -1.89
CA ASN A 35 15.33 -16.90 -0.64
C ASN A 35 16.41 -17.85 -0.13
N GLY A 36 16.19 -19.16 -0.25
CA GLY A 36 17.18 -20.16 0.14
C GLY A 36 18.45 -20.11 -0.69
N SER A 37 18.35 -19.88 -2.01
CA SER A 37 19.51 -19.70 -2.88
C SER A 37 20.25 -18.41 -2.58
N LEU A 38 19.54 -17.31 -2.31
CA LEU A 38 20.16 -16.04 -1.92
C LEU A 38 20.87 -16.13 -0.56
N VAL A 39 20.26 -16.79 0.43
CA VAL A 39 20.89 -17.00 1.74
C VAL A 39 22.14 -17.87 1.61
N LYS A 40 22.08 -18.95 0.81
CA LYS A 40 23.25 -19.78 0.52
C LYS A 40 24.35 -19.00 -0.20
N GLU A 41 24.00 -18.19 -1.19
CA GLU A 41 24.95 -17.35 -1.91
C GLU A 41 25.61 -16.33 -0.97
N ILE A 42 24.84 -15.73 -0.06
CA ILE A 42 25.37 -14.83 0.98
C ILE A 42 26.31 -15.58 1.94
N GLU A 43 25.97 -16.80 2.35
CA GLU A 43 26.82 -17.61 3.24
C GLU A 43 28.10 -18.07 2.55
N GLU A 44 28.04 -18.49 1.28
CA GLU A 44 29.20 -18.86 0.46
C GLU A 44 30.13 -17.67 0.25
N LYS A 45 29.59 -16.51 -0.14
CA LYS A 45 30.36 -15.26 -0.29
C LYS A 45 31.00 -14.84 1.04
N ARG A 46 30.32 -15.03 2.17
CA ARG A 46 30.87 -14.75 3.52
C ARG A 46 31.96 -15.74 3.91
N ALA A 47 31.85 -17.00 3.51
CA ALA A 47 32.88 -18.00 3.75
C ALA A 47 34.14 -17.69 2.92
N GLU A 48 33.96 -17.31 1.66
CA GLU A 48 35.03 -16.87 0.76
C GLU A 48 35.77 -15.64 1.32
N LEU A 49 35.03 -14.65 1.86
CA LEU A 49 35.61 -13.49 2.55
C LEU A 49 36.47 -13.87 3.76
N ARG A 50 36.06 -14.88 4.55
CA ARG A 50 36.88 -15.38 5.67
C ARG A 50 38.13 -16.11 5.20
N GLU A 51 38.09 -16.78 4.05
CA GLU A 51 39.29 -17.39 3.47
C GLU A 51 40.31 -16.33 3.03
N TYR A 52 39.84 -15.18 2.54
CA TYR A 52 40.72 -14.04 2.20
C TYR A 52 41.36 -13.37 3.43
N GLU A 53 40.70 -13.39 4.59
CA GLU A 53 41.29 -12.96 5.86
C GLU A 53 42.41 -13.90 6.33
N LEU A 54 42.31 -15.20 6.00
CA LEU A 54 43.28 -16.24 6.38
C LEU A 54 44.42 -16.42 5.35
N GLN A 55 44.20 -16.06 4.08
CA GLN A 55 45.16 -16.20 2.97
C GLN A 55 45.27 -14.89 2.17
N PRO A 56 46.13 -13.94 2.61
CA PRO A 56 46.25 -12.62 1.99
C PRO A 56 46.68 -12.65 0.51
N GLU A 57 47.36 -13.71 0.09
CA GLU A 57 47.84 -13.90 -1.28
C GLU A 57 46.72 -14.20 -2.29
N LYS A 58 45.55 -14.64 -1.83
CA LYS A 58 44.36 -14.88 -2.66
C LYS A 58 43.38 -13.71 -2.65
N ALA A 59 43.68 -12.64 -1.91
CA ALA A 59 42.77 -11.51 -1.78
C ALA A 59 42.49 -10.86 -3.15
N PRO A 60 41.25 -10.42 -3.39
CA PRO A 60 40.88 -9.76 -4.64
C PRO A 60 41.74 -8.52 -4.89
N THR A 61 42.04 -8.27 -6.16
CA THR A 61 42.88 -7.13 -6.56
C THR A 61 42.26 -5.79 -6.12
N VAL A 62 43.11 -4.79 -5.87
CA VAL A 62 42.69 -3.43 -5.45
C VAL A 62 41.67 -2.82 -6.43
N GLY A 63 41.75 -3.16 -7.73
CA GLY A 63 40.78 -2.76 -8.75
C GLY A 63 39.38 -3.35 -8.52
N LEU A 64 39.30 -4.64 -8.21
CA LEU A 64 38.01 -5.29 -7.93
C LEU A 64 37.41 -4.77 -6.62
N LEU A 65 38.22 -4.50 -5.59
CA LEU A 65 37.75 -3.91 -4.34
C LEU A 65 37.21 -2.48 -4.53
N THR A 66 37.84 -1.68 -5.39
CA THR A 66 37.34 -0.33 -5.71
C THR A 66 36.07 -0.37 -6.55
N GLU A 67 35.95 -1.31 -7.48
CA GLU A 67 34.72 -1.55 -8.25
C GLU A 67 33.56 -2.00 -7.35
N LEU A 68 33.76 -3.03 -6.52
CA LEU A 68 32.76 -3.52 -5.57
C LEU A 68 32.39 -2.46 -4.53
N SER A 69 33.35 -1.66 -4.06
CA SER A 69 33.04 -0.54 -3.15
C SER A 69 32.18 0.52 -3.83
N ARG A 70 32.41 0.78 -5.12
CA ARG A 70 31.59 1.73 -5.90
C ARG A 70 30.18 1.19 -6.11
N GLU A 71 30.04 -0.08 -6.49
CA GLU A 71 28.75 -0.74 -6.63
C GLU A 71 27.97 -0.77 -5.31
N LYS A 72 28.64 -1.12 -4.20
CA LYS A 72 28.03 -1.07 -2.87
C LYS A 72 27.52 0.33 -2.56
N ASN A 73 28.35 1.36 -2.73
CA ASN A 73 27.96 2.74 -2.43
C ASN A 73 26.82 3.23 -3.33
N ALA A 74 26.81 2.83 -4.61
CA ALA A 74 25.71 3.13 -5.53
C ALA A 74 24.42 2.46 -5.06
N LEU A 75 24.47 1.17 -4.73
CA LEU A 75 23.31 0.42 -4.25
C LEU A 75 22.81 0.92 -2.89
N GLU A 76 23.71 1.35 -2.01
CA GLU A 76 23.37 1.94 -0.71
C GLU A 76 22.70 3.31 -0.88
N SER A 77 23.15 4.11 -1.85
CA SER A 77 22.50 5.38 -2.22
C SER A 77 21.12 5.16 -2.87
N GLU A 78 20.98 4.17 -3.75
CA GLU A 78 19.69 3.77 -4.33
C GLU A 78 18.73 3.28 -3.23
N TYR A 79 19.23 2.46 -2.30
CA TYR A 79 18.46 1.99 -1.15
C TYR A 79 18.02 3.14 -0.25
N GLN A 80 18.91 4.09 0.08
CA GLN A 80 18.55 5.27 0.87
C GLN A 80 17.49 6.12 0.17
N THR A 81 17.63 6.33 -1.14
CA THR A 81 16.62 7.06 -1.93
C THR A 81 15.28 6.34 -1.94
N LEU A 82 15.30 5.00 -2.02
CA LEU A 82 14.10 4.19 -1.93
C LEU A 82 13.50 4.27 -0.52
N GLU A 83 14.32 4.15 0.51
CA GLU A 83 13.89 4.24 1.91
C GLU A 83 13.23 5.59 2.21
N GLU A 84 13.83 6.71 1.80
CA GLU A 84 13.23 8.05 1.93
C GLU A 84 11.86 8.15 1.24
N LYS A 85 11.70 7.53 0.06
CA LYS A 85 10.40 7.46 -0.63
C LYS A 85 9.39 6.55 0.08
N PHE A 86 9.86 5.54 0.82
CA PHE A 86 9.03 4.62 1.61
C PHE A 86 8.74 5.11 3.04
N GLN A 87 9.33 6.22 3.50
CA GLN A 87 9.10 6.80 4.84
C GLN A 87 7.74 7.51 5.00
N ALA A 88 6.69 7.05 4.31
CA ALA A 88 5.32 7.40 4.65
C ALA A 88 4.93 6.64 5.94
N TYR A 89 5.46 7.08 7.08
CA TYR A 89 4.95 6.62 8.37
C TYR A 89 3.49 7.03 8.51
N ALA A 90 2.71 6.17 9.15
CA ALA A 90 1.37 6.53 9.57
C ALA A 90 1.46 7.69 10.58
N ASP A 91 0.83 8.83 10.29
CA ASP A 91 0.80 9.95 11.24
C ASP A 91 -0.02 9.56 12.48
N PHE A 92 -1.04 8.73 12.26
CA PHE A 92 -1.91 8.21 13.31
C PHE A 92 -1.39 6.87 13.82
N ASN A 93 -0.92 6.87 15.07
CA ASN A 93 -0.58 5.65 15.81
C ASN A 93 -1.26 5.69 17.17
N LEU A 94 -1.69 4.53 17.65
CA LEU A 94 -2.22 4.41 19.01
C LEU A 94 -1.12 4.73 20.03
N PRO A 95 -1.30 5.70 20.93
CA PRO A 95 -0.32 6.02 21.97
C PRO A 95 -0.02 4.81 22.85
N LYS A 96 1.26 4.65 23.25
CA LYS A 96 1.66 3.59 24.17
C LYS A 96 0.92 3.76 25.50
N GLY A 97 0.14 2.76 25.89
CA GLY A 97 -0.61 2.78 27.15
C GLY A 97 -1.98 3.47 27.08
N GLU A 98 -2.51 3.73 25.88
CA GLU A 98 -3.89 4.17 25.71
C GLU A 98 -4.86 3.16 26.34
N LYS A 99 -5.73 3.64 27.25
CA LYS A 99 -6.66 2.80 28.02
C LYS A 99 -7.95 2.54 27.27
N PHE A 100 -8.35 3.45 26.38
CA PHE A 100 -9.58 3.36 25.61
C PHE A 100 -9.34 3.56 24.11
N PRO A 101 -8.73 2.58 23.42
CA PRO A 101 -8.38 2.69 21.99
C PRO A 101 -9.56 3.06 21.08
N SER A 102 -10.74 2.48 21.30
CA SER A 102 -11.94 2.80 20.51
C SER A 102 -12.41 4.23 20.66
N LEU A 103 -12.28 4.81 21.87
CA LEU A 103 -12.67 6.20 22.12
C LEU A 103 -11.65 7.15 21.49
N TYR A 104 -10.36 6.87 21.67
CA TYR A 104 -9.28 7.60 21.03
C TYR A 104 -9.46 7.64 19.51
N PHE A 105 -9.74 6.50 18.87
CA PHE A 105 -9.99 6.45 17.43
C PHE A 105 -11.16 7.35 17.01
N LYS A 106 -12.27 7.34 17.76
CA LYS A 106 -13.43 8.19 17.44
C LYS A 106 -13.10 9.67 17.55
N GLU A 107 -12.38 10.07 18.59
CA GLU A 107 -11.91 11.45 18.74
C GLU A 107 -11.07 11.88 17.54
N ILE A 108 -10.06 11.08 17.17
CA ILE A 108 -9.21 11.37 16.01
C ILE A 108 -10.01 11.38 14.71
N LEU A 109 -10.98 10.47 14.54
CA LEU A 109 -11.84 10.42 13.36
C LEU A 109 -12.66 11.72 13.22
N TYR A 110 -13.33 12.17 14.28
CA TYR A 110 -14.15 13.39 14.22
C TYR A 110 -13.29 14.63 14.00
N VAL A 111 -12.17 14.77 14.72
CA VAL A 111 -11.23 15.90 14.52
C VAL A 111 -10.70 15.90 13.09
N THR A 112 -10.37 14.74 12.53
CA THR A 112 -9.89 14.63 11.15
C THR A 112 -10.97 15.00 10.15
N LEU A 113 -12.20 14.52 10.35
CA LEU A 113 -13.35 14.85 9.50
C LEU A 113 -13.64 16.35 9.50
N ASP A 114 -13.69 16.99 10.67
CA ASP A 114 -13.96 18.43 10.79
C ASP A 114 -12.89 19.25 10.06
N ASN A 115 -11.61 18.91 10.24
CA ASN A 115 -10.51 19.57 9.53
C ASN A 115 -10.58 19.37 8.01
N LEU A 116 -10.97 18.17 7.55
CA LEU A 116 -11.14 17.88 6.13
C LEU A 116 -12.32 18.64 5.53
N VAL A 117 -13.46 18.72 6.24
CA VAL A 117 -14.61 19.52 5.84
C VAL A 117 -14.21 20.99 5.69
N GLU A 118 -13.56 21.57 6.69
CA GLU A 118 -13.10 22.97 6.62
C GLU A 118 -12.14 23.20 5.44
N LYS A 119 -11.20 22.27 5.20
CA LYS A 119 -10.23 22.36 4.11
C LYS A 119 -10.90 22.24 2.73
N THR A 120 -11.87 21.34 2.60
CA THR A 120 -12.60 21.09 1.34
C THR A 120 -13.54 22.24 1.00
N GLU A 121 -14.24 22.80 1.99
CA GLU A 121 -15.09 23.99 1.83
C GLU A 121 -14.29 25.20 1.35
N LYS A 122 -13.15 25.50 1.99
CA LYS A 122 -12.24 26.58 1.57
C LYS A 122 -11.72 26.43 0.15
N LYS A 123 -11.67 25.20 -0.35
CA LYS A 123 -11.14 24.86 -1.68
C LYS A 123 -12.23 24.55 -2.72
N GLY A 124 -13.51 24.61 -2.32
CA GLY A 124 -14.65 24.33 -3.20
C GLY A 124 -14.79 22.87 -3.62
N VAL A 125 -14.21 21.93 -2.85
CA VAL A 125 -14.29 20.48 -3.12
C VAL A 125 -15.49 19.90 -2.38
N LYS A 126 -16.35 19.15 -3.07
CA LYS A 126 -17.45 18.42 -2.43
C LYS A 126 -16.99 17.01 -2.08
N ILE A 127 -17.10 16.63 -0.82
CA ILE A 127 -16.82 15.27 -0.33
C ILE A 127 -18.10 14.54 0.06
N PRO A 128 -18.14 13.20 0.00
CA PRO A 128 -19.29 12.44 0.47
C PRO A 128 -19.43 12.59 1.99
N SER A 129 -20.65 12.42 2.51
CA SER A 129 -20.92 12.50 3.95
C SER A 129 -20.20 11.42 4.76
N SER A 130 -19.96 10.26 4.14
CA SER A 130 -19.16 9.18 4.73
C SER A 130 -17.97 8.87 3.83
N ILE A 131 -16.81 8.69 4.46
CA ILE A 131 -15.54 8.29 3.83
C ILE A 131 -15.17 6.84 4.17
N GLY A 132 -16.19 6.00 4.47
CA GLY A 132 -16.02 4.57 4.70
C GLY A 132 -15.72 4.16 6.15
N PHE A 133 -15.86 5.08 7.12
CA PHE A 133 -15.83 4.75 8.54
C PHE A 133 -17.23 4.78 9.14
N SER A 134 -17.51 3.88 10.08
CA SER A 134 -18.78 3.89 10.83
C SER A 134 -18.80 5.07 11.80
N GLU A 135 -19.80 5.93 11.69
CA GLU A 135 -20.03 7.03 12.65
C GLU A 135 -20.64 6.52 13.96
N THR A 136 -21.39 5.42 13.92
CA THR A 136 -22.07 4.85 15.08
C THR A 136 -21.29 3.68 15.68
N GLY A 137 -21.47 3.49 17.00
CA GLY A 137 -20.85 2.41 17.76
C GLY A 137 -19.34 2.60 17.99
N LEU A 138 -18.78 1.82 18.91
CA LEU A 138 -17.33 1.76 19.15
C LEU A 138 -16.73 0.56 18.41
N PRO A 139 -15.69 0.76 17.58
CA PRO A 139 -15.02 -0.34 16.93
C PRO A 139 -14.28 -1.24 17.94
N PRO A 140 -14.11 -2.54 17.65
CA PRO A 140 -13.30 -3.44 18.46
C PRO A 140 -11.86 -2.95 18.64
N ASN A 141 -11.30 -3.12 19.85
CA ASN A 141 -9.96 -2.61 20.21
C ASN A 141 -8.84 -3.18 19.33
N ASP A 142 -8.97 -4.41 18.86
CA ASP A 142 -8.03 -5.10 17.98
C ASP A 142 -7.98 -4.51 16.57
N GLN A 143 -9.05 -3.85 16.11
CA GLN A 143 -9.12 -3.24 14.79
C GLN A 143 -8.58 -1.80 14.76
N ILE A 144 -8.41 -1.17 15.93
CA ILE A 144 -8.03 0.24 16.05
C ILE A 144 -6.73 0.59 15.33
N PRO A 145 -5.63 -0.19 15.43
CA PRO A 145 -4.39 0.12 14.74
C PRO A 145 -4.57 0.21 13.22
N ASP A 146 -5.31 -0.73 12.65
CA ASP A 146 -5.59 -0.78 11.20
C ASP A 146 -6.55 0.34 10.78
N LEU A 147 -7.54 0.68 11.60
CA LEU A 147 -8.46 1.80 11.35
C LEU A 147 -7.74 3.16 11.38
N LEU A 148 -6.80 3.37 12.31
CA LEU A 148 -5.96 4.57 12.35
C LEU A 148 -5.09 4.68 11.09
N LEU A 149 -4.53 3.55 10.65
CA LEU A 149 -3.73 3.48 9.43
C LEU A 149 -4.57 3.84 8.19
N GLN A 150 -5.77 3.27 8.08
CA GLN A 150 -6.71 3.60 7.00
C GLN A 150 -7.10 5.08 7.02
N LEU A 151 -7.37 5.65 8.20
CA LEU A 151 -7.75 7.06 8.34
C LEU A 151 -6.62 7.99 7.87
N ASP A 152 -5.38 7.66 8.19
CA ASP A 152 -4.20 8.42 7.75
C ASP A 152 -4.06 8.40 6.23
N VAL A 153 -4.20 7.21 5.62
CA VAL A 153 -4.18 7.03 4.18
C VAL A 153 -5.31 7.81 3.50
N VAL A 154 -6.52 7.77 4.04
CA VAL A 154 -7.68 8.50 3.52
C VAL A 154 -7.44 10.01 3.57
N LYS A 155 -6.93 10.53 4.69
CA LYS A 155 -6.56 11.94 4.83
C LYS A 155 -5.53 12.35 3.77
N LYS A 156 -4.46 11.58 3.61
CA LYS A 156 -3.39 11.83 2.62
C LYS A 156 -3.92 11.81 1.18
N LEU A 157 -4.81 10.87 0.86
CA LEU A 157 -5.44 10.82 -0.47
C LEU A 157 -6.36 12.02 -0.71
N LEU A 158 -7.16 12.42 0.28
CA LEU A 158 -8.02 13.60 0.17
C LEU A 158 -7.21 14.88 0.00
N ASP A 159 -6.05 14.99 0.67
CA ASP A 159 -5.13 16.11 0.47
C ASP A 159 -4.67 16.21 -0.99
N VAL A 160 -4.28 15.09 -1.60
CA VAL A 160 -3.93 15.04 -3.04
C VAL A 160 -5.10 15.46 -3.93
N ILE A 161 -6.32 14.98 -3.64
CA ILE A 161 -7.53 15.35 -4.38
C ILE A 161 -7.78 16.87 -4.31
N ILE A 162 -7.64 17.45 -3.12
CA ILE A 162 -7.83 18.89 -2.88
C ILE A 162 -6.79 19.72 -3.63
N GLU A 163 -5.53 19.31 -3.60
CA GLU A 163 -4.43 19.97 -4.33
C GLU A 163 -4.59 19.90 -5.86
N SER A 164 -5.21 18.81 -6.31
CA SER A 164 -5.55 18.57 -7.71
C SER A 164 -6.75 19.39 -8.20
N LYS A 165 -7.43 20.13 -7.31
CA LYS A 165 -8.62 20.94 -7.60
C LYS A 165 -9.78 20.12 -8.18
N ILE A 166 -9.91 18.87 -7.77
CA ILE A 166 -11.08 18.05 -8.09
C ILE A 166 -12.31 18.66 -7.40
N SER A 167 -13.37 18.87 -8.15
CA SER A 167 -14.58 19.55 -7.69
C SER A 167 -15.48 18.64 -6.86
N THR A 168 -15.51 17.34 -7.14
CA THR A 168 -16.42 16.40 -6.47
C THR A 168 -15.81 15.02 -6.30
N VAL A 169 -15.79 14.57 -5.06
CA VAL A 169 -15.59 13.17 -4.66
C VAL A 169 -16.97 12.55 -4.45
N ASN A 170 -17.29 11.53 -5.23
CA ASN A 170 -18.59 10.85 -5.15
C ASN A 170 -18.60 9.75 -4.10
N SER A 171 -17.49 9.02 -3.96
CA SER A 171 -17.34 7.96 -2.97
C SER A 171 -15.87 7.75 -2.64
N LEU A 172 -15.58 7.45 -1.38
CA LEU A 172 -14.26 7.01 -0.94
C LEU A 172 -14.47 5.96 0.15
N ALA A 173 -13.91 4.77 -0.06
CA ALA A 173 -14.02 3.68 0.90
C ALA A 173 -12.68 2.92 1.00
N PRO A 174 -12.03 2.90 2.18
CA PRO A 174 -10.89 2.03 2.41
C PRO A 174 -11.37 0.58 2.62
N GLY A 175 -10.63 -0.37 2.04
CA GLY A 175 -10.78 -1.79 2.31
C GLY A 175 -9.81 -2.27 3.39
N SER A 176 -9.94 -3.55 3.77
CA SER A 176 -9.11 -4.15 4.81
C SER A 176 -7.62 -4.15 4.46
N PRO A 177 -6.72 -3.77 5.39
CA PRO A 177 -5.29 -3.83 5.14
C PRO A 177 -4.83 -5.27 4.94
N ALA A 178 -3.87 -5.47 4.04
CA ALA A 178 -3.22 -6.76 3.80
C ALA A 178 -1.71 -6.63 4.00
N SER A 179 -1.12 -7.43 4.89
CA SER A 179 0.34 -7.46 5.05
C SER A 179 1.00 -8.21 3.88
N VAL A 180 1.98 -7.56 3.25
CA VAL A 180 2.81 -8.09 2.17
C VAL A 180 4.27 -7.91 2.54
N ALA A 181 4.89 -8.99 3.04
CA ALA A 181 6.29 -9.05 3.44
C ALA A 181 6.71 -7.95 4.46
N PHE A 182 7.16 -6.79 3.98
CA PHE A 182 7.71 -5.67 4.78
C PHE A 182 6.81 -4.41 4.77
N TYR A 183 5.62 -4.50 4.17
CA TYR A 183 4.68 -3.39 4.09
C TYR A 183 3.23 -3.89 4.19
N LYS A 184 2.31 -2.97 4.48
CA LYS A 184 0.87 -3.18 4.42
C LYS A 184 0.29 -2.47 3.20
N GLU A 185 -0.57 -3.18 2.47
CA GLU A 185 -1.39 -2.62 1.40
C GLU A 185 -2.76 -2.24 1.96
N ILE A 186 -3.18 -1.01 1.72
CA ILE A 186 -4.55 -0.56 2.01
C ILE A 186 -5.26 -0.30 0.68
N PRO A 187 -6.15 -1.22 0.24
CA PRO A 187 -6.95 -0.99 -0.95
C PRO A 187 -7.97 0.12 -0.68
N MET A 188 -8.28 0.90 -1.70
CA MET A 188 -9.24 2.00 -1.66
C MET A 188 -10.04 2.03 -2.96
N ASP A 189 -11.35 2.14 -2.83
CA ASP A 189 -12.24 2.45 -3.94
C ASP A 189 -12.58 3.94 -3.92
N LEU A 190 -12.18 4.66 -4.97
CA LEU A 190 -12.39 6.09 -5.13
C LEU A 190 -13.23 6.37 -6.38
N THR A 191 -14.27 7.18 -6.24
CA THR A 191 -15.00 7.74 -7.39
C THR A 191 -14.94 9.26 -7.30
N ILE A 192 -14.47 9.89 -8.37
CA ILE A 192 -14.40 11.36 -8.52
C ILE A 192 -15.07 11.79 -9.82
N SER A 193 -15.58 13.01 -9.85
CA SER A 193 -16.20 13.59 -11.05
C SER A 193 -15.70 15.02 -11.27
N ASP A 194 -15.10 15.27 -12.43
CA ASP A 194 -14.69 16.61 -12.85
C ASP A 194 -14.40 16.67 -14.37
N LYS A 195 -13.96 17.82 -14.86
CA LYS A 195 -13.40 18.01 -16.21
C LYS A 195 -12.13 17.18 -16.38
N ASN A 196 -11.89 16.73 -17.61
CA ASN A 196 -10.75 15.89 -17.98
C ASN A 196 -9.40 16.42 -17.47
N PHE A 197 -9.19 17.74 -17.54
CA PHE A 197 -7.94 18.37 -17.10
C PHE A 197 -7.66 18.15 -15.60
N ASN A 198 -8.68 18.31 -14.74
CA ASN A 198 -8.51 18.14 -13.30
C ASN A 198 -8.27 16.67 -12.94
N ILE A 199 -8.89 15.73 -13.66
CA ILE A 199 -8.67 14.30 -13.46
C ILE A 199 -7.27 13.88 -13.90
N ALA A 200 -6.79 14.40 -15.03
CA ALA A 200 -5.40 14.20 -15.46
C ALA A 200 -4.41 14.77 -14.44
N LYS A 201 -4.66 15.99 -13.95
CA LYS A 201 -3.88 16.59 -12.88
C LYS A 201 -3.88 15.74 -11.61
N PHE A 202 -5.04 15.21 -11.21
CA PHE A 202 -5.12 14.31 -10.06
C PHE A 202 -4.24 13.07 -10.19
N LEU A 203 -4.24 12.42 -11.35
CA LEU A 203 -3.37 11.27 -11.60
C LEU A 203 -1.89 11.65 -11.56
N GLU A 204 -1.54 12.85 -12.03
CA GLU A 204 -0.17 13.38 -11.95
C GLU A 204 0.26 13.65 -10.49
N GLU A 205 -0.59 14.33 -9.70
CA GLU A 205 -0.29 14.61 -8.28
C GLU A 205 -0.26 13.33 -7.45
N LEU A 206 -1.09 12.33 -7.79
CA LEU A 206 -1.07 11.02 -7.14
C LEU A 206 0.32 10.35 -7.27
N GLY A 207 0.96 10.48 -8.44
CA GLY A 207 2.30 9.97 -8.68
C GLY A 207 3.44 10.79 -8.06
N LYS A 208 3.16 12.04 -7.67
CA LYS A 208 4.12 12.94 -6.99
C LYS A 208 3.96 12.99 -5.48
N SER A 209 2.90 12.38 -4.95
CA SER A 209 2.63 12.35 -3.52
C SER A 209 3.81 11.75 -2.74
N SER A 210 4.03 12.26 -1.52
CA SER A 210 4.97 11.64 -0.57
C SER A 210 4.53 10.26 -0.10
N SER A 211 3.25 9.91 -0.32
CA SER A 211 2.71 8.58 -0.03
C SER A 211 2.67 7.73 -1.30
N ILE A 212 3.00 6.45 -1.18
CA ILE A 212 3.02 5.53 -2.31
C ILE A 212 1.59 5.05 -2.59
N PHE A 213 0.99 5.59 -3.65
CA PHE A 213 -0.31 5.16 -4.17
C PHE A 213 -0.13 4.43 -5.51
N ILE A 214 -0.68 3.23 -5.61
CA ILE A 214 -0.68 2.43 -6.83
C ILE A 214 -2.08 2.40 -7.41
N LEU A 215 -2.20 2.77 -8.69
CA LEU A 215 -3.43 2.66 -9.44
C LEU A 215 -3.56 1.26 -10.04
N ASP A 216 -4.44 0.44 -9.48
CA ASP A 216 -4.72 -0.92 -9.99
C ASP A 216 -5.65 -0.89 -11.20
N ALA A 217 -6.68 -0.04 -11.16
CA ALA A 217 -7.68 0.05 -12.20
C ALA A 217 -8.27 1.45 -12.30
N LEU A 218 -8.54 1.89 -13.53
CA LEU A 218 -9.21 3.14 -13.85
C LEU A 218 -10.32 2.88 -14.86
N THR A 219 -11.53 3.34 -14.55
CA THR A 219 -12.64 3.37 -15.49
C THR A 219 -13.15 4.79 -15.63
N LEU A 220 -13.23 5.28 -16.87
CA LEU A 220 -13.69 6.63 -17.17
C LEU A 220 -15.05 6.57 -17.86
N THR A 221 -16.02 7.31 -17.34
CA THR A 221 -17.37 7.41 -17.92
C THR A 221 -17.69 8.88 -18.17
N LYS A 222 -17.97 9.24 -19.43
CA LYS A 222 -18.36 10.60 -19.77
C LYS A 222 -19.86 10.82 -19.46
N LYS A 223 -20.16 11.88 -18.69
CA LYS A 223 -21.52 12.33 -18.35
C LYS A 223 -21.66 13.80 -18.74
N GLY A 224 -22.00 14.06 -20.01
CA GLY A 224 -22.01 15.42 -20.57
C GLY A 224 -20.60 16.00 -20.65
N ASP A 225 -20.38 17.17 -20.05
CA ASP A 225 -19.07 17.86 -20.01
C ASP A 225 -18.19 17.43 -18.82
N ILE A 226 -18.71 16.56 -17.94
CA ILE A 226 -18.02 16.02 -16.78
C ILE A 226 -17.63 14.57 -17.06
N LEU A 227 -16.47 14.18 -16.56
CA LEU A 227 -15.97 12.83 -16.60
C LEU A 227 -16.01 12.25 -15.18
N GLU A 228 -16.65 11.10 -15.03
CA GLU A 228 -16.61 10.32 -13.80
C GLU A 228 -15.47 9.30 -13.92
N ALA A 229 -14.53 9.36 -12.97
CA ALA A 229 -13.43 8.41 -12.86
C ALA A 229 -13.66 7.51 -11.64
N LYS A 230 -13.68 6.20 -11.87
CA LYS A 230 -13.69 5.17 -10.84
C LYS A 230 -12.31 4.55 -10.78
N LEU A 231 -11.67 4.64 -9.62
CA LEU A 231 -10.30 4.24 -9.39
C LEU A 231 -10.25 3.18 -8.29
N LYS A 232 -9.45 2.14 -8.54
CA LYS A 232 -8.98 1.22 -7.50
C LYS A 232 -7.53 1.57 -7.19
N ILE A 233 -7.30 2.04 -5.97
CA ILE A 233 -5.98 2.52 -5.52
C ILE A 233 -5.52 1.63 -4.37
N LYS A 234 -4.23 1.30 -4.31
CA LYS A 234 -3.60 0.72 -3.13
C LYS A 234 -2.63 1.71 -2.54
N ALA A 235 -2.76 2.03 -1.27
CA ALA A 235 -1.70 2.72 -0.54
C ALA A 235 -0.74 1.69 0.05
N MET A 236 0.57 1.92 -0.11
CA MET A 236 1.60 1.14 0.54
C MET A 236 2.09 1.88 1.77
N VAL A 237 2.03 1.21 2.93
CA VAL A 237 2.53 1.76 4.19
C VAL A 237 3.52 0.76 4.80
N ARG A 238 4.71 1.23 5.18
CA ARG A 238 5.74 0.37 5.80
C ARG A 238 5.22 -0.20 7.12
N GLU A 239 5.39 -1.51 7.33
CA GLU A 239 5.07 -2.17 8.59
C GLU A 239 6.21 -1.89 9.59
N LYS A 240 5.89 -1.41 10.80
CA LYS A 240 6.87 -1.12 11.85
C LYS A 240 7.30 -2.37 12.60
#